data_AF-A0A444R2B4-F1
#
_entry.id   AF-A0A444R2B4-F1
#
_cell.length_a   1.000
_cell.length_b   1.000
_cell.length_c   1.000
_cell.angle_alpha   90.00
_cell.angle_beta   90.00
_cell.angle_gamma   90.00
#
_symmetry.space_group_name_H-M   'P 1'
#
loop_
_entity.id
_entity.type
_entity.pdbx_description
1 polymer ?
#
loop_
_entity_poly.entity_id
_entity_poly.type
_entity_poly.pdbx_seq_one_letter_code
_entity_poly.pdbx_strand_id
1 'polypeptide(L)'
;PQQYRIFRRIWHHQPETALLLIGDPKQAIYAFRGADIFTYMKARSEVHAHYTLDTNWRSAPGMVNSVNKLFSQTDDAFMFREIPFIPVKSAGKNQALRFVFKGETQPAMKMWLMEGESCGVGDYQSTMAQVCAAQIRDWLQAGQRGEALLMNGDDARPVRASDISVLVRSRQEAAQVRDALTLLEIPSVYLSNRDSVFETLEAQEMLWLLQAVMTPERENTLRSALATSMMGLNALDIETLNNDEHAWDAVVEEFDGYRQIWRKRGVMPMLRALMSARNIAENLLATAGGERRLTDILHISELLQEA
;
A
#
# COMPACT_ATOMS: atom_id res chain seq x y z
N PRO A 1 -18.51 -17.11 15.82
CA PRO A 1 -19.19 -17.89 16.88
C PRO A 1 -18.71 -17.65 18.34
N GLN A 2 -17.40 -17.71 18.64
CA GLN A 2 -16.91 -17.60 20.04
C GLN A 2 -17.23 -16.24 20.69
N GLN A 3 -16.92 -15.13 20.00
CA GLN A 3 -17.15 -13.77 20.52
C GLN A 3 -18.62 -13.51 20.85
N TYR A 4 -19.54 -13.86 19.93
CA TYR A 4 -20.97 -13.67 20.17
C TYR A 4 -21.48 -14.48 21.35
N ARG A 5 -20.98 -15.72 21.56
CA ARG A 5 -21.33 -16.52 22.74
C ARG A 5 -20.89 -15.84 24.04
N ILE A 6 -19.73 -15.21 24.07
CA ILE A 6 -19.24 -14.44 25.22
C ILE A 6 -20.17 -13.25 25.48
N PHE A 7 -20.46 -12.46 24.44
CA PHE A 7 -21.33 -11.29 24.57
C PHE A 7 -22.73 -11.65 25.06
N ARG A 8 -23.31 -12.70 24.49
CA ARG A 8 -24.60 -13.24 24.92
C ARG A 8 -24.56 -13.69 26.37
N ARG A 9 -23.50 -14.39 26.80
CA ARG A 9 -23.40 -14.88 28.18
C ARG A 9 -23.31 -13.75 29.20
N ILE A 10 -22.66 -12.65 28.86
CA ILE A 10 -22.43 -11.53 29.78
C ILE A 10 -23.64 -10.60 29.84
N TRP A 11 -24.27 -10.28 28.69
CA TRP A 11 -25.25 -9.19 28.61
C TRP A 11 -26.67 -9.59 28.20
N HIS A 12 -26.90 -10.79 27.68
CA HIS A 12 -28.24 -11.18 27.21
C HIS A 12 -29.19 -11.40 28.39
N HIS A 13 -30.39 -10.80 28.33
CA HIS A 13 -31.41 -10.84 29.38
C HIS A 13 -30.91 -10.41 30.78
N GLN A 14 -29.99 -9.46 30.84
CA GLN A 14 -29.53 -8.84 32.08
C GLN A 14 -30.21 -7.47 32.28
N PRO A 15 -31.16 -7.34 33.22
CA PRO A 15 -31.72 -6.04 33.59
C PRO A 15 -30.62 -5.05 34.00
N GLU A 16 -30.87 -3.74 33.89
CA GLU A 16 -29.89 -2.66 34.18
C GLU A 16 -28.67 -2.61 33.25
N THR A 17 -28.66 -3.35 32.14
CA THR A 17 -27.57 -3.32 31.15
C THR A 17 -28.09 -3.11 29.73
N ALA A 18 -27.22 -2.58 28.85
CA ALA A 18 -27.50 -2.45 27.43
C ALA A 18 -26.30 -2.94 26.61
N LEU A 19 -26.57 -3.79 25.61
CA LEU A 19 -25.59 -4.23 24.62
C LEU A 19 -25.93 -3.63 23.26
N LEU A 20 -25.10 -2.67 22.82
CA LEU A 20 -25.23 -2.04 21.51
C LEU A 20 -24.29 -2.74 20.52
N LEU A 21 -24.88 -3.48 19.57
CA LEU A 21 -24.14 -4.12 18.48
C LEU A 21 -24.28 -3.28 17.22
N ILE A 22 -23.19 -2.62 16.82
CA ILE A 22 -23.14 -1.76 15.63
C ILE A 22 -22.27 -2.44 14.57
N GLY A 23 -22.79 -2.57 13.36
CA GLY A 23 -22.06 -3.15 12.24
C GLY A 23 -22.84 -3.08 10.94
N ASP A 24 -22.19 -3.43 9.84
CA ASP A 24 -22.82 -3.57 8.54
C ASP A 24 -22.54 -4.96 7.95
N PRO A 25 -23.54 -5.87 7.89
CA PRO A 25 -23.35 -7.20 7.34
C PRO A 25 -22.95 -7.19 5.86
N LYS A 26 -23.28 -6.13 5.11
CA LYS A 26 -22.91 -5.95 3.70
C LYS A 26 -21.40 -5.80 3.51
N GLN A 27 -20.67 -5.47 4.58
CA GLN A 27 -19.22 -5.23 4.59
C GLN A 27 -18.43 -6.38 5.24
N ALA A 28 -19.06 -7.53 5.49
CA ALA A 28 -18.42 -8.69 6.11
C ALA A 28 -17.48 -9.43 5.14
N ILE A 29 -16.26 -8.91 4.98
CA ILE A 29 -15.26 -9.41 4.01
C ILE A 29 -14.11 -10.23 4.62
N TYR A 30 -14.14 -10.48 5.94
CA TYR A 30 -13.04 -11.14 6.68
C TYR A 30 -13.21 -12.65 6.87
N ALA A 31 -13.87 -13.35 5.93
CA ALA A 31 -14.08 -14.80 6.01
C ALA A 31 -12.77 -15.59 6.21
N PHE A 32 -11.67 -15.15 5.58
CA PHE A 32 -10.33 -15.75 5.72
C PHE A 32 -9.73 -15.65 7.14
N ARG A 33 -10.28 -14.80 8.02
CA ARG A 33 -9.90 -14.70 9.44
C ARG A 33 -10.89 -15.39 10.38
N GLY A 34 -11.80 -16.20 9.84
CA GLY A 34 -12.82 -16.89 10.62
C GLY A 34 -13.98 -15.99 11.07
N ALA A 35 -14.13 -14.81 10.46
CA ALA A 35 -15.35 -14.02 10.63
C ALA A 35 -16.53 -14.78 10.02
N ASP A 36 -17.58 -14.96 10.80
CA ASP A 36 -18.71 -15.81 10.45
C ASP A 36 -20.00 -14.98 10.34
N ILE A 37 -20.46 -14.79 9.11
CA ILE A 37 -21.69 -14.06 8.82
C ILE A 37 -22.94 -14.76 9.38
N PHE A 38 -22.92 -16.09 9.53
CA PHE A 38 -24.03 -16.84 10.14
C PHE A 38 -24.15 -16.56 11.64
N THR A 39 -23.04 -16.29 12.32
CA THR A 39 -23.09 -15.80 13.72
C THR A 39 -23.81 -14.45 13.79
N TYR A 40 -23.59 -13.55 12.83
CA TYR A 40 -24.33 -12.29 12.77
C TYR A 40 -25.83 -12.54 12.50
N MET A 41 -26.17 -13.40 11.55
CA MET A 41 -27.58 -13.72 11.24
C MET A 41 -28.30 -14.33 12.45
N LYS A 42 -27.62 -15.20 13.20
CA LYS A 42 -28.12 -15.71 14.48
C LYS A 42 -28.28 -14.60 15.52
N ALA A 43 -27.32 -13.71 15.64
CA ALA A 43 -27.43 -12.58 16.56
C ALA A 43 -28.61 -11.67 16.22
N ARG A 44 -28.83 -11.45 14.92
CA ARG A 44 -29.94 -10.66 14.40
C ARG A 44 -31.30 -11.31 14.69
N SER A 45 -31.41 -12.64 14.65
CA SER A 45 -32.68 -13.33 14.94
C SER A 45 -33.02 -13.35 16.43
N GLU A 46 -32.02 -13.26 17.31
CA GLU A 46 -32.20 -13.23 18.76
C GLU A 46 -32.49 -11.83 19.33
N VAL A 47 -32.25 -10.76 18.56
CA VAL A 47 -32.48 -9.37 18.97
C VAL A 47 -33.64 -8.77 18.16
N HIS A 48 -34.66 -8.22 18.83
CA HIS A 48 -35.85 -7.69 18.16
C HIS A 48 -35.72 -6.24 17.69
N ALA A 49 -34.87 -5.42 18.34
CA ALA A 49 -34.70 -4.02 18.01
C ALA A 49 -33.62 -3.85 16.93
N HIS A 50 -34.04 -3.55 15.69
CA HIS A 50 -33.13 -3.27 14.57
C HIS A 50 -33.19 -1.79 14.21
N TYR A 51 -32.03 -1.18 14.02
CA TYR A 51 -31.89 0.24 13.65
C TYR A 51 -31.02 0.37 12.41
N THR A 52 -31.31 1.38 11.59
CA THR A 52 -30.53 1.70 10.39
C THR A 52 -30.24 3.20 10.35
N LEU A 53 -29.11 3.55 9.74
CA LEU A 53 -28.76 4.93 9.41
C LEU A 53 -29.11 5.15 7.94
N ASP A 54 -30.08 6.02 7.68
CA ASP A 54 -30.70 6.17 6.35
C ASP A 54 -29.96 7.18 5.44
N THR A 55 -28.98 7.92 5.96
CA THR A 55 -28.32 9.03 5.26
C THR A 55 -26.81 8.81 5.16
N ASN A 56 -26.28 8.84 3.93
CA ASN A 56 -24.85 8.85 3.64
C ASN A 56 -24.31 10.29 3.67
N TRP A 57 -23.38 10.54 4.59
CA TRP A 57 -22.79 11.87 4.84
C TRP A 57 -21.44 12.10 4.16
N ARG A 58 -20.94 11.14 3.38
CA ARG A 58 -19.56 11.13 2.85
C ARG A 58 -19.49 11.37 1.34
N SER A 59 -20.49 10.92 0.59
CA SER A 59 -20.40 10.82 -0.86
C SER A 59 -21.32 11.81 -1.58
N ALA A 60 -20.99 12.08 -2.84
CA ALA A 60 -21.84 12.83 -3.77
C ALA A 60 -23.16 12.07 -4.04
N PRO A 61 -24.26 12.78 -4.37
CA PRO A 61 -25.54 12.14 -4.70
C PRO A 61 -25.41 11.10 -5.81
N GLY A 62 -24.74 11.42 -6.91
CA GLY A 62 -24.57 10.49 -8.02
C GLY A 62 -23.91 9.16 -7.62
N MET A 63 -22.97 9.18 -6.66
CA MET A 63 -22.33 7.96 -6.13
C MET A 63 -23.31 7.15 -5.27
N VAL A 64 -24.09 7.82 -4.42
CA VAL A 64 -25.11 7.14 -3.60
C VAL A 64 -26.18 6.53 -4.50
N ASN A 65 -26.64 7.26 -5.51
CA ASN A 65 -27.66 6.80 -6.46
C ASN A 65 -27.18 5.62 -7.31
N SER A 66 -25.94 5.63 -7.81
CA SER A 66 -25.41 4.53 -8.62
C SER A 66 -25.26 3.24 -7.81
N VAL A 67 -24.75 3.33 -6.58
CA VAL A 67 -24.65 2.18 -5.66
C VAL A 67 -26.04 1.65 -5.28
N ASN A 68 -26.97 2.54 -4.90
CA ASN A 68 -28.35 2.14 -4.63
C ASN A 68 -28.97 1.43 -5.83
N LYS A 69 -28.81 1.99 -7.04
CA LYS A 69 -29.37 1.41 -8.27
C LYS A 69 -28.77 0.04 -8.57
N LEU A 70 -27.46 -0.14 -8.38
CA LEU A 70 -26.77 -1.40 -8.63
C LEU A 70 -27.27 -2.52 -7.71
N PHE A 71 -27.33 -2.25 -6.40
CA PHE A 71 -27.73 -3.25 -5.41
C PHE A 71 -29.26 -3.40 -5.24
N SER A 72 -30.07 -2.57 -5.91
CA SER A 72 -31.53 -2.73 -5.92
C SER A 72 -32.05 -3.47 -7.15
N GLN A 73 -31.18 -4.02 -8.01
CA GLN A 73 -31.62 -4.78 -9.19
C GLN A 73 -32.26 -6.12 -8.86
N THR A 74 -31.99 -6.67 -7.67
CA THR A 74 -32.51 -7.95 -7.20
C THR A 74 -32.93 -7.82 -5.75
N ASP A 75 -33.96 -8.55 -5.34
CA ASP A 75 -34.48 -8.50 -3.97
C ASP A 75 -33.44 -8.96 -2.94
N ASP A 76 -32.69 -10.02 -3.28
CA ASP A 76 -31.66 -10.62 -2.44
C ASP A 76 -30.25 -10.33 -3.00
N ALA A 77 -29.88 -9.05 -3.10
CA ALA A 77 -28.61 -8.62 -3.71
C ALA A 77 -27.33 -9.18 -3.05
N PHE A 78 -27.42 -9.58 -1.78
CA PHE A 78 -26.34 -10.26 -1.03
C PHE A 78 -26.56 -11.76 -0.89
N MET A 79 -27.47 -12.35 -1.67
CA MET A 79 -27.88 -13.77 -1.68
C MET A 79 -28.50 -14.30 -0.38
N PHE A 80 -28.59 -13.48 0.68
CA PHE A 80 -29.18 -13.83 1.96
C PHE A 80 -30.28 -12.82 2.33
N ARG A 81 -31.48 -13.30 2.62
CA ARG A 81 -32.65 -12.48 3.02
C ARG A 81 -32.41 -11.74 4.33
N GLU A 82 -31.60 -12.34 5.21
CA GLU A 82 -31.17 -11.77 6.48
C GLU A 82 -30.18 -10.61 6.32
N ILE A 83 -29.71 -10.36 5.09
CA ILE A 83 -28.84 -9.24 4.70
C ILE A 83 -29.55 -8.42 3.60
N PRO A 84 -30.66 -7.74 3.94
CA PRO A 84 -31.38 -6.93 2.97
C PRO A 84 -30.56 -5.71 2.59
N PHE A 85 -30.66 -5.32 1.32
CA PHE A 85 -30.18 -4.02 0.88
C PHE A 85 -31.29 -2.98 1.05
N ILE A 86 -31.03 -1.96 1.86
CA ILE A 86 -31.95 -0.83 2.05
C ILE A 86 -31.26 0.41 1.48
N PRO A 87 -31.82 1.04 0.42
CA PRO A 87 -31.27 2.26 -0.16
C PRO A 87 -31.14 3.39 0.88
N VAL A 88 -30.08 4.19 0.74
CA VAL A 88 -29.81 5.35 1.62
C VAL A 88 -29.90 6.66 0.85
N LYS A 89 -30.22 7.76 1.56
CA LYS A 89 -30.24 9.13 1.03
C LYS A 89 -28.84 9.72 1.00
N SER A 90 -28.59 10.69 0.12
CA SER A 90 -27.42 11.56 0.19
C SER A 90 -27.68 12.73 1.13
N ALA A 91 -26.67 13.13 1.92
CA ALA A 91 -26.78 14.29 2.80
C ALA A 91 -26.86 15.61 2.01
N GLY A 92 -27.69 16.55 2.49
CA GLY A 92 -27.90 17.86 1.88
C GLY A 92 -26.61 18.65 1.63
N LYS A 93 -25.66 18.61 2.57
CA LYS A 93 -24.37 19.32 2.47
C LYS A 93 -23.46 18.85 1.32
N ASN A 94 -23.72 17.67 0.76
CA ASN A 94 -22.92 17.06 -0.30
C ASN A 94 -23.60 17.14 -1.68
N GLN A 95 -24.77 17.76 -1.79
CA GLN A 95 -25.55 17.76 -3.04
C GLN A 95 -24.85 18.49 -4.19
N ALA A 96 -23.95 19.41 -3.87
CA ALA A 96 -23.19 20.18 -4.85
C ALA A 96 -21.86 19.51 -5.28
N LEU A 97 -21.55 18.32 -4.73
CA LEU A 97 -20.33 17.58 -5.09
C LEU A 97 -20.44 17.01 -6.51
N ARG A 98 -19.48 17.35 -7.37
CA ARG A 98 -19.38 16.83 -8.73
C ARG A 98 -17.94 16.80 -9.24
N PHE A 99 -17.68 15.93 -10.20
CA PHE A 99 -16.40 15.85 -10.90
C PHE A 99 -16.57 16.39 -12.33
N VAL A 100 -15.77 17.39 -12.69
CA VAL A 100 -15.75 17.96 -14.04
C VAL A 100 -14.43 17.59 -14.72
N PHE A 101 -14.52 17.08 -15.95
CA PHE A 101 -13.37 16.73 -16.77
C PHE A 101 -13.56 17.30 -18.17
N LYS A 102 -12.61 18.13 -18.61
CA LYS A 102 -12.63 18.83 -19.92
C LYS A 102 -13.96 19.57 -20.19
N GLY A 103 -14.45 20.27 -19.17
CA GLY A 103 -15.67 21.09 -19.26
C GLY A 103 -16.98 20.34 -19.03
N GLU A 104 -16.96 19.01 -18.96
CA GLU A 104 -18.16 18.19 -18.77
C GLU A 104 -18.23 17.57 -17.38
N THR A 105 -19.42 17.58 -16.78
CA THR A 105 -19.65 16.85 -15.52
C THR A 105 -19.67 15.35 -15.81
N GLN A 106 -18.73 14.63 -15.22
CA GLN A 106 -18.60 13.19 -15.39
C GLN A 106 -19.63 12.43 -14.55
N PRO A 107 -20.13 11.27 -15.04
CA PRO A 107 -21.00 10.43 -14.24
C PRO A 107 -20.24 9.87 -13.04
N ALA A 108 -20.95 9.70 -11.92
CA ALA A 108 -20.35 9.19 -10.69
C ALA A 108 -19.83 7.75 -10.82
N MET A 109 -20.45 6.92 -11.67
CA MET A 109 -20.01 5.56 -11.96
C MET A 109 -19.91 5.38 -13.48
N LYS A 110 -18.73 5.00 -13.94
CA LYS A 110 -18.46 4.66 -15.35
C LYS A 110 -17.90 3.24 -15.42
N MET A 111 -18.49 2.41 -16.27
CA MET A 111 -18.03 1.05 -16.51
C MET A 111 -17.23 1.03 -17.81
N TRP A 112 -16.03 0.45 -17.75
CA TRP A 112 -15.20 0.19 -18.92
C TRP A 112 -15.35 -1.28 -19.29
N LEU A 113 -15.73 -1.53 -20.54
CA LEU A 113 -15.99 -2.86 -21.06
C LEU A 113 -14.96 -3.17 -22.15
N MET A 114 -14.27 -4.28 -22.01
CA MET A 114 -13.39 -4.81 -23.05
C MET A 114 -14.24 -5.44 -24.16
N GLU A 115 -13.89 -5.18 -25.41
CA GLU A 115 -14.56 -5.77 -26.57
C GLU A 115 -14.18 -7.25 -26.75
N GLY A 116 -15.01 -8.00 -27.49
CA GLY A 116 -14.81 -9.41 -27.80
C GLY A 116 -15.85 -10.33 -27.15
N GLU A 117 -16.00 -11.54 -27.71
CA GLU A 117 -16.94 -12.55 -27.21
C GLU A 117 -16.34 -13.44 -26.12
N SER A 118 -15.00 -13.54 -26.08
CA SER A 118 -14.25 -14.33 -25.10
C SER A 118 -13.04 -13.55 -24.62
N CYS A 119 -12.73 -13.68 -23.33
CA CYS A 119 -11.62 -12.97 -22.71
C CYS A 119 -10.97 -13.85 -21.63
N GLY A 120 -9.66 -14.10 -21.76
CA GLY A 120 -8.87 -14.75 -20.73
C GLY A 120 -8.63 -13.83 -19.54
N VAL A 121 -8.48 -14.39 -18.33
CA VAL A 121 -8.25 -13.60 -17.11
C VAL A 121 -6.98 -12.75 -17.22
N GLY A 122 -5.90 -13.30 -17.77
CA GLY A 122 -4.63 -12.59 -17.95
C GLY A 122 -4.73 -11.43 -18.94
N ASP A 123 -5.39 -11.64 -20.08
CA ASP A 123 -5.62 -10.60 -21.08
C ASP A 123 -6.48 -9.47 -20.52
N TYR A 124 -7.59 -9.82 -19.86
CA TYR A 124 -8.45 -8.85 -19.19
C TYR A 124 -7.67 -7.99 -18.20
N GLN A 125 -6.89 -8.63 -17.32
CA GLN A 125 -6.10 -7.92 -16.30
C GLN A 125 -5.07 -6.98 -16.93
N SER A 126 -4.33 -7.45 -17.94
CA SER A 126 -3.33 -6.66 -18.64
C SER A 126 -3.96 -5.44 -19.34
N THR A 127 -5.01 -5.67 -20.13
CA THR A 127 -5.72 -4.59 -20.83
C THR A 127 -6.36 -3.61 -19.86
N MET A 128 -7.04 -4.08 -18.81
CA MET A 128 -7.69 -3.19 -17.84
C MET A 128 -6.70 -2.42 -16.98
N ALA A 129 -5.53 -2.97 -16.66
CA ALA A 129 -4.45 -2.25 -15.99
C ALA A 129 -3.94 -1.09 -16.86
N GLN A 130 -3.76 -1.32 -18.16
CA GLN A 130 -3.36 -0.28 -19.13
C GLN A 130 -4.43 0.81 -19.26
N VAL A 131 -5.70 0.43 -19.41
CA VAL A 131 -6.83 1.38 -19.48
C VAL A 131 -6.90 2.20 -18.19
N CYS A 132 -6.76 1.57 -17.03
CA CYS A 132 -6.76 2.24 -15.73
C CYS A 132 -5.62 3.27 -15.65
N ALA A 133 -4.39 2.87 -15.96
CA ALA A 133 -3.23 3.77 -15.93
C ALA A 133 -3.38 4.94 -16.91
N ALA A 134 -3.89 4.68 -18.12
CA ALA A 134 -4.16 5.72 -19.11
C ALA A 134 -5.21 6.74 -18.64
N GLN A 135 -6.29 6.30 -17.99
CA GLN A 135 -7.29 7.21 -17.42
C GLN A 135 -6.73 8.06 -16.28
N ILE A 136 -5.92 7.44 -15.40
CA ILE A 136 -5.25 8.14 -14.30
C ILE A 136 -4.31 9.23 -14.86
N ARG A 137 -3.49 8.89 -15.86
CA ARG A 137 -2.64 9.85 -16.57
C ARG A 137 -3.45 11.03 -17.08
N ASP A 138 -4.53 10.74 -17.81
CA ASP A 138 -5.35 11.78 -18.45
C ASP A 138 -5.98 12.71 -17.41
N TRP A 139 -6.44 12.17 -16.27
CA TRP A 139 -6.96 12.98 -15.15
C TRP A 139 -5.87 13.81 -14.48
N LEU A 140 -4.68 13.27 -14.25
CA LEU A 140 -3.59 13.99 -13.60
C LEU A 140 -3.07 15.14 -14.47
N GLN A 141 -2.85 14.87 -15.76
CA GLN A 141 -2.40 15.91 -16.71
C GLN A 141 -3.46 17.00 -16.89
N ALA A 142 -4.74 16.62 -17.00
CA ALA A 142 -5.83 17.58 -17.05
C ALA A 142 -5.99 18.34 -15.73
N GLY A 143 -5.73 17.70 -14.59
CA GLY A 143 -5.71 18.35 -13.27
C GLY A 143 -4.67 19.46 -13.20
N GLN A 144 -3.45 19.20 -13.71
CA GLN A 144 -2.39 20.22 -13.82
C GLN A 144 -2.79 21.40 -14.72
N ARG A 145 -3.60 21.17 -15.75
CA ARG A 145 -4.15 22.21 -16.65
C ARG A 145 -5.43 22.88 -16.12
N GLY A 146 -5.96 22.46 -14.97
CA GLY A 146 -7.23 22.96 -14.44
C GLY A 146 -8.48 22.45 -15.17
N GLU A 147 -8.34 21.39 -15.98
CA GLU A 147 -9.41 20.78 -16.77
C GLU A 147 -10.05 19.57 -16.06
N ALA A 148 -9.42 19.01 -15.03
CA ALA A 148 -9.99 17.97 -14.16
C ALA A 148 -10.18 18.52 -12.75
N LEU A 149 -11.43 18.79 -12.37
CA LEU A 149 -11.79 19.54 -11.17
C LEU A 149 -12.74 18.74 -10.29
N LEU A 150 -12.39 18.63 -9.01
CA LEU A 150 -13.29 18.20 -7.95
C LEU A 150 -14.00 19.44 -7.43
N MET A 151 -15.32 19.50 -7.61
CA MET A 151 -16.13 20.68 -7.29
C MET A 151 -17.04 20.41 -6.09
N ASN A 152 -17.23 21.44 -5.27
CA ASN A 152 -18.26 21.51 -4.22
C ASN A 152 -18.98 22.86 -4.34
N GLY A 153 -20.09 22.87 -5.08
CA GLY A 153 -20.72 24.13 -5.46
C GLY A 153 -19.82 24.91 -6.42
N ASP A 154 -19.44 26.12 -6.02
CA ASP A 154 -18.54 27.00 -6.79
C ASP A 154 -17.06 26.77 -6.43
N ASP A 155 -16.76 26.07 -5.33
CA ASP A 155 -15.41 25.74 -4.95
C ASP A 155 -14.87 24.63 -5.86
N ALA A 156 -13.74 24.90 -6.53
CA ALA A 156 -13.09 23.95 -7.41
C ALA A 156 -11.64 23.73 -6.98
N ARG A 157 -11.20 22.47 -7.00
CA ARG A 157 -9.79 22.11 -6.84
C ARG A 157 -9.37 21.13 -7.93
N PRO A 158 -8.15 21.26 -8.47
CA PRO A 158 -7.63 20.30 -9.43
C PRO A 158 -7.44 18.92 -8.79
N VAL A 159 -7.64 17.88 -9.58
CA VAL A 159 -7.33 16.50 -9.20
C VAL A 159 -5.81 16.37 -8.98
N ARG A 160 -5.43 15.72 -7.88
CA ARG A 160 -4.04 15.35 -7.57
C ARG A 160 -3.90 13.83 -7.44
N ALA A 161 -2.67 13.33 -7.48
CA ALA A 161 -2.40 11.90 -7.29
C ALA A 161 -2.98 11.35 -5.97
N SER A 162 -2.96 12.16 -4.91
CA SER A 162 -3.54 11.82 -3.60
C SER A 162 -5.06 11.63 -3.58
N ASP A 163 -5.77 12.07 -4.63
CA ASP A 163 -7.22 11.92 -4.76
C ASP A 163 -7.62 10.61 -5.45
N ILE A 164 -6.65 9.90 -6.04
CA ILE A 164 -6.88 8.69 -6.84
C ILE A 164 -6.53 7.48 -6.00
N SER A 165 -7.43 6.50 -5.99
CA SER A 165 -7.20 5.21 -5.32
C SER A 165 -7.63 4.08 -6.23
N VAL A 166 -6.80 3.04 -6.34
CA VAL A 166 -7.11 1.81 -7.07
C VAL A 166 -7.34 0.68 -6.07
N LEU A 167 -8.57 0.15 -6.04
CA LEU A 167 -8.91 -1.00 -5.23
C LEU A 167 -8.59 -2.28 -6.01
N VAL A 168 -7.81 -3.17 -5.41
CA VAL A 168 -7.38 -4.45 -5.99
C VAL A 168 -7.66 -5.58 -5.00
N ARG A 169 -7.86 -6.79 -5.51
CA ARG A 169 -8.15 -7.98 -4.69
C ARG A 169 -6.89 -8.70 -4.22
N SER A 170 -5.80 -8.61 -4.99
CA SER A 170 -4.57 -9.37 -4.73
C SER A 170 -3.30 -8.55 -4.92
N ARG A 171 -2.17 -9.09 -4.43
CA ARG A 171 -0.84 -8.49 -4.65
C ARG A 171 -0.45 -8.52 -6.14
N GLN A 172 -0.87 -9.54 -6.87
CA GLN A 172 -0.58 -9.69 -8.30
C GLN A 172 -1.28 -8.59 -9.11
N GLU A 173 -2.56 -8.34 -8.83
CA GLU A 173 -3.29 -7.22 -9.45
C GLU A 173 -2.67 -5.87 -9.09
N ALA A 174 -2.24 -5.69 -7.84
CA ALA A 174 -1.53 -4.49 -7.41
C ALA A 174 -0.24 -4.26 -8.22
N ALA A 175 0.55 -5.32 -8.44
CA ALA A 175 1.77 -5.25 -9.24
C ALA A 175 1.47 -4.90 -10.70
N GLN A 176 0.49 -5.54 -11.33
CA GLN A 176 0.09 -5.24 -12.72
C GLN A 176 -0.31 -3.77 -12.91
N VAL A 177 -1.12 -3.22 -11.99
CA VAL A 177 -1.51 -1.80 -12.05
C VAL A 177 -0.30 -0.89 -11.81
N ARG A 178 0.56 -1.22 -10.83
CA ARG A 178 1.78 -0.45 -10.54
C ARG A 178 2.71 -0.41 -11.74
N ASP A 179 2.91 -1.54 -12.42
CA ASP A 179 3.78 -1.64 -13.58
C ASP A 179 3.21 -0.80 -14.74
N ALA A 180 1.89 -0.87 -14.99
CA ALA A 180 1.23 -0.03 -15.99
C ALA A 180 1.30 1.48 -15.67
N LEU A 181 1.21 1.87 -14.40
CA LEU A 181 1.40 3.25 -13.95
C LEU A 181 2.86 3.71 -14.11
N THR A 182 3.82 2.84 -13.78
CA THR A 182 5.25 3.11 -13.88
C THR A 182 5.67 3.33 -15.33
N LEU A 183 5.09 2.57 -16.27
CA LEU A 183 5.29 2.78 -17.72
C LEU A 183 4.84 4.17 -18.21
N LEU A 184 3.95 4.84 -17.47
CA LEU A 184 3.49 6.19 -17.75
C LEU A 184 4.13 7.24 -16.82
N GLU A 185 5.20 6.88 -16.11
CA GLU A 185 5.91 7.73 -15.14
C GLU A 185 5.03 8.23 -14.00
N ILE A 186 3.99 7.47 -13.64
CA ILE A 186 3.08 7.82 -12.53
C ILE A 186 3.54 7.10 -11.27
N PRO A 187 4.06 7.80 -10.25
CA PRO A 187 4.45 7.19 -9.00
C PRO A 187 3.21 6.65 -8.27
N SER A 188 3.35 5.47 -7.66
CA SER A 188 2.26 4.82 -6.94
C SER A 188 2.77 4.08 -5.71
N VAL A 189 1.90 3.94 -4.70
CA VAL A 189 2.21 3.28 -3.43
C VAL A 189 1.20 2.17 -3.15
N TYR A 190 1.70 0.98 -2.83
CA TYR A 190 0.86 -0.14 -2.41
C TYR A 190 0.73 -0.16 -0.88
N LEU A 191 -0.36 0.41 -0.36
CA LEU A 191 -0.61 0.57 1.08
C LEU A 191 -0.79 -0.76 1.84
N SER A 192 -1.05 -1.86 1.13
CA SER A 192 -1.22 -3.20 1.72
C SER A 192 0.03 -4.06 1.58
N ASN A 193 1.21 -3.45 1.35
CA ASN A 193 2.45 -4.18 1.27
C ASN A 193 2.72 -4.91 2.60
N ARG A 194 3.03 -6.20 2.49
CA ARG A 194 3.34 -7.12 3.60
C ARG A 194 4.67 -7.82 3.41
N ASP A 195 5.41 -7.43 2.38
CA ASP A 195 6.73 -7.98 2.12
C ASP A 195 7.64 -7.58 3.28
N SER A 196 8.39 -8.54 3.80
CA SER A 196 9.31 -8.27 4.90
C SER A 196 10.51 -7.51 4.36
N VAL A 197 11.04 -6.56 5.14
CA VAL A 197 12.31 -5.91 4.79
C VAL A 197 13.46 -6.92 4.73
N PHE A 198 13.33 -8.12 5.31
CA PHE A 198 14.33 -9.18 5.22
C PHE A 198 14.35 -9.93 3.89
N GLU A 199 13.33 -9.76 3.03
CA GLU A 199 13.27 -10.38 1.70
C GLU A 199 13.75 -9.42 0.59
N THR A 200 14.21 -8.22 0.95
CA THR A 200 14.71 -7.23 -0.01
C THR A 200 16.17 -7.52 -0.38
N LEU A 201 16.59 -6.98 -1.53
CA LEU A 201 18.00 -7.03 -1.94
C LEU A 201 18.87 -6.32 -0.90
N GLU A 202 18.38 -5.23 -0.33
CA GLU A 202 19.05 -4.45 0.71
C GLU A 202 19.39 -5.29 1.95
N ALA A 203 18.54 -6.24 2.35
CA ALA A 203 18.86 -7.14 3.46
C ALA A 203 20.01 -8.11 3.12
N GLN A 204 20.05 -8.61 1.88
CA GLN A 204 21.14 -9.46 1.42
C GLN A 204 22.46 -8.68 1.37
N GLU A 205 22.43 -7.44 0.86
CA GLU A 205 23.60 -6.56 0.82
C GLU A 205 24.08 -6.18 2.23
N MET A 206 23.15 -5.89 3.14
CA MET A 206 23.45 -5.64 4.54
C MET A 206 24.14 -6.85 5.19
N LEU A 207 23.71 -8.08 4.88
CA LEU A 207 24.36 -9.28 5.39
C LEU A 207 25.82 -9.38 4.93
N TRP A 208 26.11 -9.14 3.65
CA TRP A 208 27.49 -9.14 3.13
C TRP A 208 28.34 -8.05 3.79
N LEU A 209 27.76 -6.87 3.99
CA LEU A 209 28.41 -5.76 4.70
C LEU A 209 28.75 -6.14 6.14
N LEU A 210 27.81 -6.72 6.90
CA LEU A 210 28.05 -7.17 8.27
C LEU A 210 29.13 -8.26 8.34
N GLN A 211 29.16 -9.19 7.38
CA GLN A 211 30.22 -10.20 7.29
C GLN A 211 31.58 -9.57 7.03
N ALA A 212 31.67 -8.59 6.12
CA ALA A 212 32.91 -7.86 5.84
C ALA A 212 33.40 -7.07 7.05
N VAL A 213 32.50 -6.40 7.79
CA VAL A 213 32.87 -5.66 9.00
C VAL A 213 33.36 -6.62 10.11
N MET A 214 32.80 -7.82 10.22
CA MET A 214 33.23 -8.77 11.25
C MET A 214 34.61 -9.40 10.96
N THR A 215 34.91 -9.65 9.69
CA THR A 215 36.17 -10.26 9.25
C THR A 215 36.78 -9.51 8.05
N PRO A 216 37.26 -8.27 8.23
CA PRO A 216 37.83 -7.46 7.16
C PRO A 216 39.13 -8.05 6.58
N GLU A 217 39.80 -8.93 7.35
CA GLU A 217 41.03 -9.60 6.93
C GLU A 217 40.76 -10.68 5.86
N ARG A 218 39.50 -11.09 5.69
CA ARG A 218 39.10 -12.03 4.65
C ARG A 218 38.77 -11.25 3.37
N GLU A 219 39.73 -11.30 2.47
CA GLU A 219 39.70 -10.56 1.20
C GLU A 219 38.38 -10.74 0.42
N ASN A 220 37.92 -11.98 0.28
CA ASN A 220 36.69 -12.30 -0.47
C ASN A 220 35.43 -11.68 0.15
N THR A 221 35.28 -11.71 1.48
CA THR A 221 34.08 -11.16 2.13
C THR A 221 34.05 -9.65 2.04
N LEU A 222 35.21 -9.00 2.20
CA LEU A 222 35.33 -7.55 2.05
C LEU A 222 35.04 -7.13 0.60
N ARG A 223 35.61 -7.84 -0.37
CA ARG A 223 35.34 -7.60 -1.80
C ARG A 223 33.87 -7.73 -2.14
N SER A 224 33.18 -8.75 -1.62
CA SER A 224 31.73 -8.91 -1.82
C SER A 224 30.92 -7.75 -1.25
N ALA A 225 31.28 -7.22 -0.08
CA ALA A 225 30.61 -6.05 0.49
C ALA A 225 30.85 -4.78 -0.34
N LEU A 226 32.08 -4.54 -0.78
CA LEU A 226 32.44 -3.41 -1.64
C LEU A 226 31.72 -3.44 -3.00
N ALA A 227 31.47 -4.65 -3.51
CA ALA A 227 30.76 -4.85 -4.78
C ALA A 227 29.24 -4.71 -4.69
N THR A 228 28.68 -4.49 -3.50
CA THR A 228 27.22 -4.27 -3.36
C THR A 228 26.79 -2.97 -4.03
N SER A 229 25.57 -2.97 -4.55
CA SER A 229 24.99 -1.77 -5.17
C SER A 229 24.76 -0.65 -4.16
N MET A 230 24.63 -0.98 -2.86
CA MET A 230 24.63 -0.03 -1.75
C MET A 230 25.93 0.80 -1.66
N MET A 231 27.08 0.20 -1.97
CA MET A 231 28.39 0.88 -1.88
C MET A 231 28.69 1.77 -3.10
N GLY A 232 27.97 1.57 -4.21
CA GLY A 232 28.03 2.45 -5.39
C GLY A 232 29.35 2.41 -6.17
N LEU A 233 30.22 1.42 -5.94
CA LEU A 233 31.46 1.24 -6.70
C LEU A 233 31.18 0.65 -8.08
N ASN A 234 31.90 1.13 -9.09
CA ASN A 234 31.84 0.59 -10.44
C ASN A 234 32.90 -0.51 -10.66
N ALA A 235 32.84 -1.20 -11.80
CA ALA A 235 33.77 -2.29 -12.10
C ALA A 235 35.25 -1.85 -12.16
N LEU A 236 35.52 -0.63 -12.64
CA LEU A 236 36.88 -0.07 -12.67
C LEU A 236 37.38 0.25 -11.26
N ASP A 237 36.52 0.75 -10.38
CA ASP A 237 36.87 1.01 -8.97
C ASP A 237 37.28 -0.30 -8.27
N ILE A 238 36.52 -1.38 -8.47
CA ILE A 238 36.86 -2.69 -7.90
C ILE A 238 38.16 -3.25 -8.50
N GLU A 239 38.36 -3.11 -9.81
CA GLU A 239 39.58 -3.60 -10.48
C GLU A 239 40.83 -2.83 -10.04
N THR A 240 40.73 -1.49 -9.96
CA THR A 240 41.83 -0.65 -9.47
C THR A 240 42.19 -0.98 -8.04
N LEU A 241 41.19 -1.18 -7.17
CA LEU A 241 41.39 -1.56 -5.78
C LEU A 241 41.99 -2.97 -5.63
N ASN A 242 41.73 -3.90 -6.55
CA ASN A 242 42.36 -5.22 -6.55
C ASN A 242 43.84 -5.19 -6.93
N ASN A 243 44.26 -4.20 -7.72
CA ASN A 243 45.62 -4.07 -8.22
C ASN A 243 46.50 -3.15 -7.35
N ASP A 244 45.92 -2.50 -6.33
CA ASP A 244 46.60 -1.60 -5.41
C ASP A 244 46.50 -2.10 -3.96
N GLU A 245 47.55 -2.79 -3.51
CA GLU A 245 47.63 -3.40 -2.17
C GLU A 245 47.59 -2.34 -1.06
N HIS A 246 48.15 -1.15 -1.28
CA HIS A 246 48.11 -0.07 -0.30
C HIS A 246 46.70 0.51 -0.15
N ALA A 247 45.98 0.67 -1.26
CA ALA A 247 44.58 1.08 -1.22
C ALA A 247 43.70 0.01 -0.54
N TRP A 248 44.00 -1.26 -0.78
CA TRP A 248 43.30 -2.38 -0.13
C TRP A 248 43.49 -2.36 1.39
N ASP A 249 44.73 -2.24 1.87
CA ASP A 249 45.04 -2.17 3.30
C ASP A 249 44.33 -1.00 4.00
N ALA A 250 44.21 0.15 3.33
CA ALA A 250 43.47 1.29 3.86
C ALA A 250 41.97 0.99 4.04
N VAL A 251 41.36 0.21 3.14
CA VAL A 251 39.96 -0.23 3.29
C VAL A 251 39.81 -1.27 4.39
N VAL A 252 40.79 -2.16 4.55
CA VAL A 252 40.81 -3.11 5.68
C VAL A 252 40.85 -2.36 7.01
N GLU A 253 41.70 -1.33 7.13
CA GLU A 253 41.78 -0.49 8.33
C GLU A 253 40.48 0.29 8.59
N GLU A 254 39.85 0.83 7.54
CA GLU A 254 38.52 1.45 7.62
C GLU A 254 37.47 0.48 8.19
N PHE A 255 37.41 -0.75 7.68
CA PHE A 255 36.46 -1.76 8.14
C PHE A 255 36.77 -2.29 9.54
N ASP A 256 38.05 -2.37 9.95
CA ASP A 256 38.36 -2.64 11.35
C ASP A 256 37.86 -1.51 12.25
N GLY A 257 37.97 -0.25 11.81
CA GLY A 257 37.35 0.91 12.47
C GLY A 257 35.85 0.72 12.69
N TYR A 258 35.11 0.29 11.67
CA TYR A 258 33.69 -0.04 11.79
C TYR A 258 33.44 -1.18 12.79
N ARG A 259 34.26 -2.24 12.78
CA ARG A 259 34.18 -3.34 13.74
C ARG A 259 34.33 -2.86 15.18
N GLN A 260 35.25 -1.91 15.43
CA GLN A 260 35.43 -1.33 16.76
C GLN A 260 34.21 -0.50 17.19
N ILE A 261 33.59 0.26 16.28
CA ILE A 261 32.36 1.01 16.58
C ILE A 261 31.24 0.04 16.93
N TRP A 262 31.06 -1.03 16.14
CA TRP A 262 30.06 -2.04 16.40
C TRP A 262 30.23 -2.65 17.79
N ARG A 263 31.43 -3.15 18.12
CA ARG A 263 31.70 -3.76 19.43
C ARG A 263 31.45 -2.82 20.63
N LYS A 264 31.65 -1.52 20.45
CA LYS A 264 31.56 -0.53 21.55
C LYS A 264 30.19 0.15 21.66
N ARG A 265 29.49 0.35 20.55
CA ARG A 265 28.29 1.20 20.48
C ARG A 265 27.09 0.54 19.81
N GLY A 266 27.26 -0.64 19.18
CA GLY A 266 26.20 -1.37 18.49
C GLY A 266 26.21 -1.18 16.97
N VAL A 267 25.29 -1.87 16.30
CA VAL A 267 25.20 -1.97 14.83
C VAL A 267 24.84 -0.62 14.20
N MET A 268 23.82 0.07 14.73
CA MET A 268 23.32 1.31 14.13
C MET A 268 24.37 2.44 14.11
N PRO A 269 25.14 2.70 15.19
CA PRO A 269 26.24 3.68 15.13
C PRO A 269 27.33 3.30 14.13
N MET A 270 27.62 2.01 13.96
CA MET A 270 28.59 1.53 12.96
C MET A 270 28.08 1.79 11.54
N LEU A 271 26.83 1.41 11.23
CA LEU A 271 26.24 1.62 9.91
C LEU A 271 26.16 3.11 9.56
N ARG A 272 25.81 3.98 10.52
CA ARG A 272 25.83 5.44 10.28
C ARG A 272 27.23 5.97 9.97
N ALA A 273 28.26 5.48 10.66
CA ALA A 273 29.64 5.88 10.37
C ALA A 273 30.04 5.48 8.96
N LEU A 274 29.71 4.25 8.55
CA LEU A 274 29.97 3.74 7.21
C LEU A 274 29.20 4.54 6.15
N MET A 275 27.90 4.77 6.36
CA MET A 275 27.08 5.54 5.42
C MET A 275 27.61 6.96 5.22
N SER A 276 28.08 7.60 6.29
CA SER A 276 28.67 8.95 6.23
C SER A 276 30.03 8.96 5.55
N ALA A 277 30.89 7.97 5.77
CA ALA A 277 32.21 7.92 5.16
C ALA A 277 32.13 7.64 3.64
N ARG A 278 31.15 6.83 3.22
CA ARG A 278 30.97 6.40 1.84
C ARG A 278 29.85 7.17 1.10
N ASN A 279 29.28 8.20 1.72
CA ASN A 279 28.17 9.02 1.20
C ASN A 279 27.00 8.18 0.64
N ILE A 280 26.65 7.10 1.33
CA ILE A 280 25.69 6.10 0.83
C ILE A 280 24.30 6.70 0.69
N ALA A 281 23.88 7.53 1.66
CA ALA A 281 22.54 8.11 1.63
C ALA A 281 22.37 9.06 0.43
N GLU A 282 23.37 9.91 0.19
CA GLU A 282 23.40 10.86 -0.92
C GLU A 282 23.42 10.13 -2.27
N ASN A 283 24.28 9.12 -2.40
CA ASN A 283 24.41 8.33 -3.62
C ASN A 283 23.14 7.53 -3.92
N LEU A 284 22.52 6.91 -2.92
CA LEU A 284 21.26 6.19 -3.10
C LEU A 284 20.15 7.14 -3.53
N LEU A 285 19.98 8.28 -2.86
CA LEU A 285 18.91 9.25 -3.19
C LEU A 285 19.03 9.82 -4.62
N ALA A 286 20.24 9.83 -5.19
CA ALA A 286 20.46 10.23 -6.59
C ALA A 286 20.04 9.16 -7.62
N THR A 287 19.75 7.93 -7.18
CA THR A 287 19.35 6.81 -8.06
C THR A 287 17.82 6.62 -8.09
N ALA A 288 17.32 6.08 -9.21
CA ALA A 288 15.91 5.76 -9.36
C ALA A 288 15.46 4.74 -8.30
N GLY A 289 14.42 5.07 -7.53
CA GLY A 289 13.93 4.24 -6.43
C GLY A 289 14.80 4.29 -5.15
N GLY A 290 15.82 5.15 -5.13
CA GLY A 290 16.78 5.28 -4.03
C GLY A 290 16.18 5.58 -2.66
N GLU A 291 15.13 6.39 -2.60
CA GLU A 291 14.42 6.71 -1.35
C GLU A 291 13.87 5.46 -0.66
N ARG A 292 13.30 4.52 -1.44
CA ARG A 292 12.80 3.25 -0.90
C ARG A 292 13.94 2.40 -0.37
N ARG A 293 15.01 2.25 -1.15
CA ARG A 293 16.18 1.45 -0.76
C ARG A 293 16.81 1.98 0.53
N LEU A 294 16.98 3.30 0.63
CA LEU A 294 17.50 3.97 1.81
C LEU A 294 16.59 3.75 3.03
N THR A 295 15.27 3.85 2.85
CA THR A 295 14.30 3.60 3.92
C THR A 295 14.36 2.14 4.40
N ASP A 296 14.43 1.18 3.47
CA ASP A 296 14.55 -0.23 3.79
C ASP A 296 15.86 -0.54 4.54
N ILE A 297 16.98 0.06 4.13
CA ILE A 297 18.29 -0.04 4.82
C ILE A 297 18.20 0.50 6.26
N LEU A 298 17.59 1.66 6.46
CA LEU A 298 17.43 2.27 7.79
C LEU A 298 16.53 1.41 8.68
N HIS A 299 15.43 0.88 8.14
CA HIS A 299 14.53 -0.01 8.87
C HIS A 299 15.23 -1.33 9.26
N ILE A 300 16.00 -1.95 8.35
CA ILE A 300 16.82 -3.12 8.67
C ILE A 300 17.82 -2.79 9.79
N SER A 301 18.44 -1.62 9.74
CA SER A 301 19.38 -1.17 10.76
C SER A 301 18.74 -1.01 12.14
N GLU A 302 17.49 -0.54 12.19
CA GLU A 302 16.70 -0.45 13.44
C GLU A 302 16.42 -1.84 14.01
N LEU A 303 15.96 -2.77 13.18
CA LEU A 303 15.69 -4.16 13.60
C LEU A 303 16.96 -4.87 14.10
N LEU A 304 18.10 -4.66 13.43
CA LEU A 304 19.40 -5.21 13.84
C LEU A 304 19.92 -4.62 15.16
N GLN A 305 19.47 -3.44 15.55
CA GLN A 305 19.87 -2.80 16.80
C GLN A 305 19.08 -3.33 18.01
N GLU A 306 17.86 -3.83 17.77
CA GLU A 306 17.01 -4.45 18.81
C GLU A 306 17.36 -5.91 19.10
N ALA A 307 18.00 -6.60 18.15
CA ALA A 307 18.43 -8.00 18.25
C ALA A 307 19.69 -8.18 19.10
#